data_AF-A0A1V6IEF6-F1
#
_entry.id   AF-A0A1V6IEF6-F1
#
_cell.length_a   1.000
_cell.length_b   1.000
_cell.length_c   1.000
_cell.angle_alpha   90.00
_cell.angle_beta   90.00
_cell.angle_gamma   90.00
#
_symmetry.space_group_name_H-M   'P 1'
#
loop_
_entity.id
_entity.type
_entity.pdbx_description
1 polymer ?
#
loop_
_entity_poly.entity_id
_entity_poly.type
_entity_poly.pdbx_seq_one_letter_code
_entity_poly.pdbx_strand_id
1 'polypeptide(L)' 'MDDLKALEEKGVKILVCGTCVNFFELNGKIMAGNLSNMYEIAGTLSTAGRIVKP' A
#
# COMPACT_ATOMS: atom_id res chain seq x y z
N MET A 1 14.16 -3.57 3.52
CA MET A 1 13.50 -3.44 2.20
C MET A 1 13.04 -4.80 1.71
N ASP A 2 13.86 -5.83 1.93
CA ASP A 2 13.55 -7.24 1.74
C ASP A 2 12.30 -7.70 2.50
N ASP A 3 12.04 -7.18 3.70
CA ASP A 3 10.87 -7.61 4.48
C ASP A 3 9.53 -7.33 3.78
N LEU A 4 9.38 -6.13 3.18
CA LEU A 4 8.16 -5.76 2.47
C LEU A 4 7.97 -6.61 1.21
N LYS A 5 9.05 -6.89 0.48
CA LYS A 5 9.02 -7.77 -0.69
C LYS A 5 8.70 -9.22 -0.30
N ALA A 6 9.29 -9.72 0.78
CA ALA A 6 9.01 -11.05 1.30
C ALA A 6 7.54 -11.21 1.75
N LEU A 7 6.90 -10.12 2.20
CA LEU A 7 5.47 -10.11 2.48
C LEU A 7 4.66 -10.19 1.17
N GLU A 8 5.03 -9.45 0.13
CA GLU A 8 4.40 -9.55 -1.19
C GLU A 8 4.52 -10.96 -1.77
N GLU A 9 5.69 -11.59 -1.65
CA GLU A 9 5.92 -13.00 -2.07
C GLU A 9 5.04 -14.00 -1.31
N LYS A 10 4.69 -13.68 -0.06
CA LYS A 10 3.74 -14.45 0.76
C LYS A 10 2.28 -14.13 0.45
N GLY A 11 1.99 -13.29 -0.54
CA GLY A 11 0.65 -12.92 -0.98
C GLY A 11 0.04 -11.73 -0.24
N VAL A 12 0.82 -10.99 0.54
CA VAL A 12 0.34 -9.77 1.20
C VAL A 12 0.22 -8.65 0.16
N LYS A 13 -0.99 -8.14 -0.05
CA LYS A 13 -1.23 -7.01 -0.94
C LYS A 13 -0.86 -5.70 -0.23
N ILE A 14 0.20 -5.04 -0.68
CA ILE A 14 0.61 -3.72 -0.19
C ILE A 14 0.10 -2.66 -1.18
N LEU A 15 -0.69 -1.70 -0.69
CA LEU A 15 -1.27 -0.62 -1.49
C LEU A 15 -0.63 0.72 -1.12
N VAL A 16 -0.23 1.49 -2.13
CA VAL A 16 0.37 2.81 -1.96
C VAL A 16 -0.50 3.85 -2.66
N CYS A 17 -0.99 4.85 -1.93
CA CYS A 17 -1.83 5.90 -2.49
C CYS A 17 -1.03 6.79 -3.46
N GLY A 18 -1.41 6.80 -4.74
CA GLY A 18 -0.74 7.59 -5.77
C GLY A 18 -0.72 9.10 -5.49
N THR A 19 -1.77 9.65 -4.88
CA THR A 19 -1.79 11.06 -4.46
C THR A 19 -0.72 11.35 -3.42
N CYS A 20 -0.51 10.45 -2.45
CA CYS A 20 0.55 10.58 -1.46
C CYS A 20 1.94 10.45 -2.11
N VAL A 21 2.13 9.50 -3.03
CA VAL A 21 3.40 9.35 -3.78
C VAL A 21 3.74 10.62 -4.55
N ASN A 22 2.73 11.23 -5.18
CA ASN A 22 2.89 12.49 -5.88
C ASN A 22 3.22 13.64 -4.92
N PHE A 23 2.46 13.77 -3.83
CA PHE A 23 2.66 14.81 -2.82
C PHE A 23 4.04 14.76 -2.15
N PHE A 24 4.55 13.56 -1.88
CA PHE A 24 5.88 13.35 -1.28
C PHE A 24 7.01 13.26 -2.32
N GLU A 25 6.72 13.46 -3.61
CA GLU A 25 7.71 13.40 -4.70
C GLU A 25 8.49 12.07 -4.74
N LEU A 26 7.77 10.96 -4.53
CA LEU A 26 8.29 9.60 -4.45
C LEU A 26 8.07 8.79 -5.74
N ASN A 27 7.64 9.43 -6.82
CA ASN A 27 7.48 8.76 -8.12
C ASN A 27 8.78 8.07 -8.55
N GLY A 28 8.70 6.79 -8.93
CA GLY A 28 9.86 5.98 -9.30
C GLY A 28 10.77 5.54 -8.14
N LYS A 29 10.47 5.94 -6.90
CA LYS A 29 11.22 5.56 -5.69
C LYS A 29 10.51 4.49 -4.86
N ILE A 30 9.31 4.07 -5.27
CA ILE A 30 8.57 2.97 -4.62
C ILE A 30 9.18 1.66 -5.03
N MET A 31 9.67 0.89 -4.05
CA MET A 31 10.40 -0.35 -4.31
C MET A 31 9.69 -1.62 -3.82
N ALA A 32 8.52 -1.48 -3.18
CA ALA A 32 7.62 -2.54 -2.75
C ALA A 32 6.19 -1.98 -2.67
N GLY A 33 5.19 -2.80 -2.99
CA GLY A 33 3.79 -2.42 -3.06
C GLY A 33 3.35 -1.85 -4.41
N ASN A 34 2.04 -1.86 -4.61
CA ASN A 34 1.40 -1.45 -5.86
C ASN A 34 0.78 -0.05 -5.72
N LEU A 35 1.01 0.79 -6.74
CA LEU A 35 0.32 2.07 -6.85
C LEU A 35 -1.19 1.84 -6.95
N SER A 36 -1.93 2.55 -6.11
CA SER A 36 -3.38 2.50 -5.99
C SER A 36 -3.92 3.92 -5.76
N ASN A 37 -5.17 4.04 -5.33
CA ASN A 37 -5.84 5.29 -5.04
C ASN A 37 -6.59 5.20 -3.71
N MET A 38 -7.06 6.35 -3.24
CA MET A 38 -7.74 6.43 -1.94
C MET A 38 -9.07 5.65 -1.91
N TYR A 39 -9.78 5.52 -3.04
CA TYR A 39 -11.06 4.79 -3.07
C TYR A 39 -10.88 3.29 -2.82
N GLU A 40 -9.89 2.66 -3.45
CA GLU A 40 -9.57 1.24 -3.22
C GLU A 40 -9.11 1.01 -1.78
N ILE A 41 -8.25 1.89 -1.25
CA ILE A 41 -7.74 1.79 0.12
C ILE A 41 -8.89 1.95 1.13
N ALA A 42 -9.71 3.00 0.99
CA ALA A 42 -10.84 3.24 1.87
C ALA A 42 -11.89 2.12 1.78
N GLY A 43 -12.16 1.61 0.58
CA GLY A 43 -13.04 0.47 0.39
C GLY A 43 -12.53 -0.80 1.09
N THR A 44 -11.23 -1.09 0.94
CA THR A 44 -10.58 -2.22 1.62
C THR A 44 -10.66 -2.10 3.13
N LEU A 45 -10.41 -0.89 3.67
CA LEU A 45 -10.52 -0.63 5.10
C LEU A 45 -11.97 -0.76 5.60
N SER A 46 -12.94 -0.29 4.81
CA SER A 46 -14.36 -0.32 5.20
C SER A 46 -14.95 -1.72 5.22
N THR A 47 -14.42 -2.63 4.38
CA THR A 47 -14.85 -4.04 4.34
C THR A 47 -13.95 -4.97 5.18
N ALA A 48 -12.86 -4.46 5.75
CA ALA A 48 -11.95 -5.25 6.57
C ALA A 48 -12.64 -5.69 7.87
N GLY A 49 -12.61 -7.00 8.15
CA GLY A 49 -13.14 -7.54 9.41
C GLY A 49 -12.34 -7.11 10.65
N ARG A 50 -11.08 -6.67 10.47
CA ARG A 50 -10.25 -6.11 11.53
C ARG A 50 -9.25 -5.13 10.96
N ILE A 51 -9.16 -3.96 11.60
CA ILE A 51 -8.13 -2.95 11.33
C ILE A 51 -7.15 -2.96 12.51
N VAL A 52 -5.86 -3.15 12.22
CA VAL A 52 -4.78 -3.03 13.19
C VAL A 52 -4.03 -1.76 12.88
N LYS A 53 -4.02 -0.81 13.83
CA LYS A 53 -3.24 0.42 13.77
C LYS A 53 -2.13 0.33 14.82
N PRO A 54 -0.85 0.38 14.42
CA PRO A 54 0.26 0.43 15.36
C PRO A 54 0.30 1.75 16.15
#